data_AF-A0A3D1AWE1-F1
#
_entry.id   AF-A0A3D1AWE1-F1
#
_cell.length_a   1.000
_cell.length_b   1.000
_cell.length_c   1.000
_cell.angle_alpha   90.00
_cell.angle_beta   90.00
_cell.angle_gamma   90.00
#
_symmetry.space_group_name_H-M   'P 1'
#
loop_
_entity.id
_entity.type
_entity.pdbx_description
1 polymer ?
#
loop_
_entity_poly.entity_id
_entity_poly.type
_entity_poly.pdbx_seq_one_letter_code
_entity_poly.pdbx_strand_id
1 'polypeptide(L)'
;MPTKHPELTPDQIEELGRELDELRNRVRADLGDRDVEYIKRVIKAQRGLEVAGRGLLFAGFLPPAWLGGVMALSLSKILDNMEIGHNVMHGQYDW
;
A
#
# COMPACT_ATOMS: atom_id res chain seq x y z
N MET A 1 7.15 3.18 -48.47
CA MET A 1 8.57 3.40 -48.18
C MET A 1 8.85 2.78 -46.81
N PRO A 2 9.81 1.86 -46.67
CA PRO A 2 10.23 1.42 -45.34
C PRO A 2 10.97 2.59 -44.68
N THR A 3 10.46 3.07 -43.55
CA THR A 3 11.17 4.04 -42.72
C THR A 3 12.35 3.32 -42.10
N LYS A 4 13.58 3.64 -42.55
CA LYS A 4 14.80 3.22 -41.84
C LYS A 4 14.79 3.91 -40.48
N HIS A 5 14.52 3.15 -39.43
CA HIS A 5 14.84 3.61 -38.09
C HIS A 5 16.36 3.72 -38.00
N PRO A 6 16.91 4.82 -37.46
CA PRO A 6 18.34 4.87 -37.18
C PRO A 6 18.67 3.71 -36.24
N GLU A 7 19.53 2.80 -36.70
CA GLU A 7 20.05 1.72 -35.86
C GLU A 7 21.03 2.35 -34.86
N LEU A 8 20.78 2.13 -33.57
CA LEU A 8 21.65 2.60 -32.51
C LEU A 8 23.03 1.95 -32.65
N THR A 9 24.09 2.72 -32.45
CA THR A 9 25.42 2.16 -32.35
C THR A 9 25.55 1.32 -31.07
N PRO A 10 26.49 0.36 -31.02
CA PRO A 10 26.76 -0.40 -29.79
C PRO A 10 26.96 0.50 -28.56
N ASP A 11 27.70 1.61 -28.73
CA ASP A 11 27.95 2.57 -27.65
C ASP A 11 26.67 3.27 -27.17
N GLN A 12 25.74 3.59 -28.07
CA GLN A 12 24.45 4.19 -27.69
C GLN A 12 23.55 3.19 -26.95
N ILE A 13 23.64 1.90 -27.29
CA ILE A 13 22.92 0.83 -26.60
C ILE A 13 23.48 0.65 -25.18
N GLU A 14 24.81 0.63 -25.04
CA GLU A 14 25.50 0.54 -23.75
C GLU A 14 25.13 1.71 -22.84
N GLU A 15 25.18 2.94 -23.37
CA GLU A 15 24.84 4.16 -22.64
C GLU A 15 23.37 4.18 -22.22
N LEU A 16 22.45 3.80 -23.12
CA LEU A 16 21.03 3.65 -22.78
C LEU A 16 20.83 2.60 -21.67
N GLY A 17 21.57 1.48 -21.74
CA GLY A 17 21.55 0.46 -20.69
C GLY A 17 21.97 1.02 -19.33
N ARG A 18 23.04 1.82 -19.29
CA ARG A 18 23.51 2.51 -18.09
C ARG A 18 22.46 3.48 -17.53
N GLU A 19 21.85 4.30 -18.37
CA GLU A 19 20.81 5.25 -17.95
C GLU A 19 19.58 4.54 -17.38
N LEU A 20 19.14 3.45 -18.03
CA LEU A 20 18.01 2.64 -17.57
C LEU A 20 18.31 1.96 -16.24
N ASP A 21 19.53 1.46 -16.06
CA ASP A 21 19.99 0.84 -14.82
C ASP A 21 20.08 1.85 -13.67
N GLU A 22 20.59 3.05 -13.94
CA GLU A 22 20.60 4.15 -12.97
C GLU A 22 19.18 4.56 -12.57
N LEU A 23 18.27 4.68 -13.54
CA LEU A 23 16.86 4.98 -13.26
C LEU A 23 16.22 3.87 -12.42
N ARG A 24 16.39 2.60 -12.81
CA ARG A 24 15.90 1.44 -12.07
C ARG A 24 16.39 1.45 -10.64
N ASN A 25 17.68 1.70 -10.42
CA ASN A 25 18.27 1.71 -9.09
C ASN A 25 17.69 2.84 -8.24
N ARG A 26 17.49 4.03 -8.83
CA ARG A 26 16.88 5.17 -8.13
C ARG A 26 15.43 4.89 -7.73
N VAL A 27 14.65 4.33 -8.65
CA VAL A 27 13.24 3.99 -8.40
C VAL A 27 13.14 2.85 -7.38
N ARG A 28 13.98 1.82 -7.47
CA ARG A 28 14.05 0.73 -6.48
C ARG A 28 14.49 1.20 -5.10
N ALA A 29 15.38 2.18 -5.02
CA ALA A 29 15.81 2.75 -3.74
C ALA A 29 14.73 3.61 -3.08
N ASP A 30 13.79 4.16 -3.86
CA ASP A 30 12.65 4.94 -3.36
C ASP A 30 11.43 4.06 -3.04
N LEU A 31 11.29 2.92 -3.73
CA LEU A 31 10.29 1.88 -3.46
C LEU A 31 10.52 1.28 -2.06
N GLY A 32 9.51 1.32 -1.20
CA GLY A 32 9.48 0.52 0.02
C GLY A 32 9.32 1.33 1.30
N ASP A 33 10.23 2.25 1.64
CA ASP A 33 10.23 2.82 3.01
C ASP A 33 8.97 3.63 3.32
N ARG A 34 8.55 4.52 2.40
CA ARG A 34 7.34 5.33 2.57
C ARG A 34 6.07 4.48 2.53
N ASP A 35 6.04 3.50 1.62
CA ASP A 35 4.89 2.62 1.43
C ASP A 35 4.72 1.66 2.62
N VAL A 36 5.83 1.15 3.16
CA VAL A 36 5.88 0.32 4.37
C VAL A 36 5.46 1.12 5.60
N GLU A 37 5.90 2.38 5.72
CA GLU A 37 5.47 3.23 6.82
C GLU A 37 3.96 3.52 6.74
N TYR A 38 3.45 3.79 5.54
CA TYR A 38 2.03 3.98 5.29
C TYR A 38 1.21 2.75 5.71
N ILE A 39 1.53 1.56 5.19
CA ILE A 39 0.75 0.35 5.51
C ILE A 39 0.83 -0.02 7.00
N LYS A 40 1.99 0.20 7.65
CA LYS A 40 2.12 0.01 9.11
C LYS A 40 1.21 0.96 9.89
N ARG A 41 1.06 2.22 9.46
CA ARG A 41 0.13 3.18 10.07
C ARG A 41 -1.33 2.75 9.86
N VAL A 42 -1.69 2.27 8.67
CA VAL A 42 -3.02 1.73 8.37
C VAL A 42 -3.34 0.52 9.25
N ILE A 43 -2.42 -0.45 9.35
CA ILE A 43 -2.58 -1.63 10.23
C ILE A 43 -2.79 -1.20 11.69
N LYS A 44 -2.02 -0.21 12.17
CA LYS A 44 -2.19 0.31 13.53
C LYS A 44 -3.57 0.95 13.73
N ALA A 45 -4.05 1.72 12.76
CA ALA A 45 -5.38 2.34 12.81
C ALA A 45 -6.49 1.29 12.79
N GLN A 46 -6.40 0.29 11.90
CA GLN A 46 -7.34 -0.83 11.80
C GLN A 46 -7.44 -1.57 13.14
N ARG A 47 -6.31 -1.97 13.73
CA ARG A 47 -6.28 -2.67 15.03
C ARG A 47 -6.81 -1.81 16.16
N GLY A 48 -6.48 -0.51 16.16
CA GLY A 48 -6.99 0.45 17.14
C GLY A 48 -8.52 0.56 17.09
N LEU A 49 -9.08 0.70 15.90
CA LEU A 49 -10.53 0.71 15.67
C LEU A 49 -11.18 -0.61 16.08
N GLU A 50 -10.56 -1.75 15.78
CA GLU A 50 -11.08 -3.06 16.17
C GLU A 50 -11.16 -3.19 17.71
N VAL A 51 -10.05 -2.90 18.41
CA VAL A 51 -9.98 -2.97 19.87
C VAL A 51 -10.95 -2.00 20.52
N ALA A 52 -11.00 -0.74 20.05
CA ALA A 52 -11.92 0.27 20.56
C ALA A 52 -13.38 -0.11 20.28
N GLY A 53 -13.68 -0.61 19.09
CA GLY A 53 -15.03 -1.03 18.71
C GLY A 53 -15.53 -2.20 19.55
N ARG A 54 -14.70 -3.23 19.74
CA ARG A 54 -14.99 -4.34 20.66
C ARG A 54 -15.16 -3.84 22.10
N GLY A 55 -14.29 -2.93 22.54
CA GLY A 55 -14.36 -2.29 23.87
C GLY A 55 -15.68 -1.54 24.09
N LEU A 56 -16.11 -0.73 23.13
CA LEU A 56 -17.36 0.03 23.19
C LEU A 56 -18.59 -0.88 23.26
N LEU A 57 -18.56 -2.02 22.56
CA LEU A 57 -19.67 -2.97 22.60
C LEU A 57 -19.85 -3.65 23.97
N PHE A 58 -18.84 -3.69 24.84
CA PHE A 58 -19.06 -4.11 26.24
C PHE A 58 -20.01 -3.18 26.99
N ALA A 59 -20.05 -1.88 26.63
CA ALA A 59 -21.02 -0.91 27.11
C ALA A 59 -22.20 -0.73 26.13
N GLY A 60 -22.42 -1.68 25.20
CA GLY A 60 -23.36 -1.56 24.09
C GLY A 60 -24.85 -1.49 24.48
N PHE A 61 -25.19 -1.64 25.76
CA PHE A 61 -26.54 -1.33 26.24
C PHE A 61 -26.81 0.19 26.26
N LEU A 62 -25.77 1.02 26.21
CA LEU A 62 -25.87 2.46 26.02
C LEU A 62 -25.92 2.77 24.51
N PRO A 63 -26.99 3.41 23.98
CA PRO A 63 -27.13 3.64 22.54
C PRO A 63 -25.94 4.35 21.87
N PRO A 64 -25.31 5.38 22.48
CA PRO A 64 -24.12 6.00 21.89
C PRO A 64 -22.91 5.06 21.82
N ALA A 65 -22.71 4.21 22.85
CA ALA A 65 -21.60 3.26 22.88
C ALA A 65 -21.79 2.15 21.84
N TRP A 66 -23.03 1.67 21.67
CA TRP A 66 -23.36 0.73 20.60
C TRP A 66 -23.09 1.30 19.22
N LEU A 67 -23.61 2.51 18.93
CA LEU A 67 -23.38 3.18 17.64
C LEU A 67 -21.89 3.38 17.36
N GLY A 68 -21.13 3.88 18.34
CA GLY A 68 -19.69 4.06 18.23
C GLY A 68 -18.95 2.74 18.00
N GLY A 69 -19.34 1.67 18.73
CA GLY A 69 -18.76 0.34 18.61
C GLY A 69 -18.99 -0.27 17.23
N VAL A 70 -20.22 -0.22 16.72
CA VAL A 70 -20.57 -0.70 15.38
C VAL A 70 -19.79 0.08 14.32
N MET A 71 -19.78 1.42 14.37
CA MET A 71 -19.05 2.23 13.39
C MET A 71 -17.54 1.92 13.40
N ALA A 72 -16.92 1.84 14.58
CA ALA A 72 -15.50 1.53 14.70
C ALA A 72 -15.17 0.14 14.11
N LEU A 73 -15.99 -0.87 14.39
CA LEU A 73 -15.81 -2.21 13.82
C LEU A 73 -16.00 -2.23 12.31
N SER A 74 -17.03 -1.56 11.79
CA SER A 74 -17.27 -1.46 10.35
C SER A 74 -16.08 -0.81 9.63
N LEU A 75 -15.56 0.30 10.15
CA LEU A 75 -14.37 0.96 9.59
C LEU A 75 -13.13 0.06 9.68
N SER A 76 -12.92 -0.62 10.82
CA SER A 76 -11.81 -1.57 10.95
C SER A 76 -11.87 -2.65 9.88
N LYS A 77 -13.07 -3.15 9.56
CA LYS A 77 -13.23 -4.23 8.58
C LYS A 77 -13.04 -3.76 7.14
N ILE A 78 -13.46 -2.52 6.85
CA ILE A 78 -13.20 -1.90 5.55
C ILE A 78 -11.70 -1.76 5.33
N LEU A 79 -10.94 -1.26 6.31
CA LEU A 79 -9.48 -1.14 6.21
C LEU A 79 -8.79 -2.51 6.06
N ASP A 80 -9.23 -3.49 6.84
CA ASP A 80 -8.72 -4.87 6.78
C ASP A 80 -8.91 -5.50 5.40
N ASN A 81 -10.11 -5.38 4.81
CA ASN A 81 -10.39 -6.00 3.51
C ASN A 81 -9.86 -5.18 2.32
N MET A 82 -10.17 -3.89 2.27
CA MET A 82 -9.98 -3.08 1.06
C MET A 82 -8.58 -2.50 0.96
N GLU A 83 -7.93 -2.19 2.09
CA GLU A 83 -6.62 -1.54 2.08
C GLU A 83 -5.51 -2.55 2.39
N ILE A 84 -5.66 -3.36 3.43
CA ILE A 84 -4.61 -4.31 3.82
C ILE A 84 -4.71 -5.58 2.98
N GLY A 85 -5.84 -6.26 3.02
CA GLY A 85 -6.04 -7.56 2.36
C GLY A 85 -5.90 -7.48 0.85
N HIS A 86 -6.54 -6.52 0.20
CA HIS A 86 -6.45 -6.33 -1.25
C HIS A 86 -5.03 -6.06 -1.72
N ASN A 87 -4.33 -5.10 -1.11
CA ASN A 87 -2.99 -4.71 -1.53
C ASN A 87 -1.95 -5.82 -1.25
N VAL A 88 -2.04 -6.52 -0.12
CA VAL A 88 -1.17 -7.68 0.16
C VAL A 88 -1.45 -8.82 -0.81
N MET A 89 -2.73 -9.11 -1.12
CA MET A 89 -3.10 -10.17 -2.07
C MET A 89 -2.61 -9.89 -3.49
N HIS A 90 -2.53 -8.61 -3.89
CA HIS A 90 -1.96 -8.20 -5.17
C HIS A 90 -0.43 -8.08 -5.19
N GLY A 91 0.24 -8.38 -4.06
CA GLY A 91 1.69 -8.33 -3.95
C GLY A 91 2.27 -6.91 -3.89
N GLN A 92 1.45 -5.90 -3.58
CA GLN A 92 1.92 -4.52 -3.40
C GLN A 92 2.81 -4.39 -2.15
N TYR A 93 2.59 -5.27 -1.17
CA TYR A 93 3.43 -5.38 -0.01
C TYR A 93 3.79 -6.86 0.23
N ASP A 94 4.98 -7.24 -0.20
CA ASP A 94 5.57 -8.54 0.06
C ASP A 94 6.64 -8.41 1.16
N TRP A 95 6.17 -8.25 2.40
CA TRP A 95 7.03 -8.45 3.57
C TRP A 95 7.10 -9.92 3.98
#